data_AF-A0A1J5N543-F1
#
_entry.id   AF-A0A1J5N543-F1
#
_cell.length_a   1.000
_cell.length_b   1.000
_cell.length_c   1.000
_cell.angle_alpha   90.00
_cell.angle_beta   90.00
_cell.angle_gamma   90.00
#
_symmetry.space_group_name_H-M   'P 1'
#
loop_
_entity.id
_entity.type
_entity.pdbx_description
1 polymer ?
#
loop_
_entity_poly.entity_id
_entity_poly.type
_entity_poly.pdbx_seq_one_letter_code
_entity_poly.pdbx_strand_id
1 'polypeptide(L)'
;MSFLPKHIPSITFWLLSLILLSAASPALAGSWEHSFFAGTQYPLRVVYLQGEQPGPTVMVQGGIQGDESAGYITAQLLSKGKVLRGNLIVLPRANVPSINLCKRQINVDMNRRFDQNYNRFYEDRVARVIRFLLNQADAFIHLHEGSGFYNPTYVDNLRNPKRYGQSIIVDTLVYNQIDLARTVNPVLDELNDHIGMSDYKFQLFNTRTFDQGTDYPEMRKSLTCYALAEHNIPAIAVEVSKSIRQIGWKVRQQLTATRMLLHRLGVEVTPPEFTDEDVRAYARTGIKVTVNGRTLGSDGIINLAPGTTLAVKSVSSGPSEFSPELALFASDRPGVNLINARRMVLEPFSELELRSDGSKVAETKIRWTGKLPNAPGDDTPVFVCWLNGNPVFVRDGETLNAVLGDQLILEGMWGSDLKEVINLKGFVAIPWANNGQDLGWEIILDPDNFLSHYALKSDHPGATRFRVVRETPGAPEASFYVDIRPRTVLALRLGDRHGQNLLIPWNAGGSYRLPEGEYVFESAWSNGPDDKLVATTGDRPLDEGQSFKVDYGAPLKLTVRQATTFGDIGTMTFTASGLASR
;
A
#
# COMPACT_ATOMS: atom_id res chain seq x y z
N MET A 1 62.16 49.21 28.20
CA MET A 1 62.56 47.79 28.09
C MET A 1 61.29 46.94 28.14
N SER A 2 61.12 46.11 27.12
CA SER A 2 60.00 45.19 26.86
C SER A 2 59.61 44.32 28.06
N PHE A 3 58.32 44.20 28.37
CA PHE A 3 57.72 42.97 28.92
C PHE A 3 56.24 42.84 28.48
N LEU A 4 55.98 41.88 27.60
CA LEU A 4 54.65 41.36 27.25
C LEU A 4 54.09 40.49 28.41
N PRO A 5 52.77 40.50 28.67
CA PRO A 5 52.13 39.46 29.47
C PRO A 5 51.78 38.25 28.58
N LYS A 6 52.12 37.05 29.04
CA LYS A 6 51.73 35.77 28.43
C LYS A 6 50.23 35.53 28.63
N HIS A 7 49.48 35.44 27.53
CA HIS A 7 48.13 34.85 27.55
C HIS A 7 48.23 33.33 27.73
N ILE A 8 47.60 32.81 28.79
CA ILE A 8 47.32 31.39 28.96
C ILE A 8 45.97 31.12 28.28
N PRO A 9 45.86 30.26 27.27
CA PRO A 9 44.56 29.90 26.70
C PRO A 9 43.78 29.02 27.67
N SER A 10 42.53 29.39 27.88
CA SER A 10 41.55 28.73 28.75
C SER A 10 41.27 27.30 28.30
N ILE A 11 41.72 26.30 29.07
CA ILE A 11 41.48 24.87 28.85
C ILE A 11 39.99 24.51 28.94
N THR A 12 39.15 25.37 29.52
CA THR A 12 37.70 25.15 29.68
C THR A 12 36.88 25.22 28.40
N PHE A 13 37.38 25.82 27.31
CA PHE A 13 36.62 25.89 26.04
C PHE A 13 36.73 24.59 25.21
N TRP A 14 37.79 23.80 25.41
CA TRP A 14 37.97 22.53 24.70
C TRP A 14 37.22 21.35 25.33
N LEU A 15 36.91 21.43 26.63
CA LEU A 15 36.14 20.41 27.34
C LEU A 15 34.62 20.47 27.03
N LEU A 16 34.05 21.64 26.75
CA LEU A 16 32.65 21.74 26.31
C LEU A 16 32.44 21.23 24.88
N SER A 17 33.42 21.41 23.99
CA SER A 17 33.36 20.92 22.60
C SER A 17 33.48 19.38 22.52
N LEU A 18 34.19 18.74 23.46
CA LEU A 18 34.34 17.28 23.48
C LEU A 18 33.11 16.54 24.03
N ILE A 19 32.30 17.19 24.86
CA ILE A 19 31.07 16.62 25.43
C ILE A 19 29.89 16.72 24.46
N LEU A 20 29.90 17.71 23.54
CA LEU A 20 28.90 17.83 22.46
C LEU A 20 29.08 16.82 21.32
N LEU A 21 30.25 16.15 21.22
CA LEU A 21 30.55 15.14 20.19
C LEU A 21 30.25 13.69 20.65
N SER A 22 29.83 13.48 21.90
CA SER A 22 29.59 12.13 22.46
C SER A 22 28.09 11.75 22.56
N ALA A 23 27.18 12.57 22.01
CA ALA A 23 25.74 12.30 22.00
C ALA A 23 25.17 11.84 20.64
N ALA A 24 26.01 11.53 19.64
CA ALA A 24 25.56 10.81 18.47
C ALA A 24 25.54 9.32 18.82
N SER A 25 24.39 8.81 19.28
CA SER A 25 24.16 7.36 19.28
C SER A 25 24.41 6.86 17.85
N PRO A 26 25.27 5.84 17.63
CA PRO A 26 25.37 5.26 16.31
C PRO A 26 23.96 4.83 15.91
N ALA A 27 23.47 5.33 14.78
CA ALA A 27 22.26 4.81 14.17
C ALA A 27 22.53 3.33 13.90
N LEU A 28 21.95 2.44 14.71
CA LEU A 28 22.03 1.01 14.44
C LEU A 28 21.33 0.80 13.10
N ALA A 29 22.04 0.18 12.15
CA ALA A 29 21.42 -0.25 10.91
C ALA A 29 20.24 -1.16 11.26
N GLY A 30 19.08 -0.83 10.72
CA GLY A 30 17.82 -1.48 11.03
C GLY A 30 16.97 -1.58 9.79
N SER A 31 16.25 -2.67 9.65
CA SER A 31 15.20 -2.82 8.64
C SER A 31 13.94 -3.30 9.31
N TRP A 32 12.82 -2.65 9.04
CA TRP A 32 11.51 -3.12 9.47
C TRP A 32 10.48 -2.96 8.36
N GLU A 33 9.40 -3.71 8.46
CA GLU A 33 8.30 -3.69 7.52
C GLU A 33 7.02 -3.27 8.25
N HIS A 34 6.21 -2.45 7.60
CA HIS A 34 4.85 -2.14 8.03
C HIS A 34 3.88 -2.48 6.90
N SER A 35 2.73 -3.06 7.25
CA SER A 35 1.71 -3.47 6.29
C SER A 35 0.42 -2.68 6.55
N PHE A 36 0.14 -1.71 5.68
CA PHE A 36 -1.14 -1.02 5.67
C PHE A 36 -2.23 -1.93 5.08
N PHE A 37 -3.49 -1.71 5.45
CA PHE A 37 -4.61 -2.55 5.01
C PHE A 37 -4.41 -4.05 5.34
N ALA A 38 -3.71 -4.34 6.43
CA ALA A 38 -3.55 -5.71 6.92
C ALA A 38 -4.92 -6.38 7.12
N GLY A 39 -5.03 -7.65 6.71
CA GLY A 39 -6.29 -8.40 6.76
C GLY A 39 -7.29 -8.07 5.66
N THR A 40 -7.02 -7.11 4.78
CA THR A 40 -7.77 -6.91 3.52
C THR A 40 -7.28 -7.84 2.42
N GLN A 41 -7.99 -7.85 1.30
CA GLN A 41 -7.58 -8.62 0.12
C GLN A 41 -6.19 -8.22 -0.40
N TYR A 42 -5.82 -6.94 -0.24
CA TYR A 42 -4.59 -6.36 -0.76
C TYR A 42 -3.86 -5.51 0.30
N PRO A 43 -3.13 -6.15 1.23
CA PRO A 43 -2.23 -5.43 2.12
C PRO A 43 -1.15 -4.68 1.35
N LEU A 44 -0.79 -3.49 1.81
CA LEU A 44 0.21 -2.62 1.21
C LEU A 44 1.47 -2.62 2.08
N ARG A 45 2.50 -3.34 1.63
CA ARG A 45 3.76 -3.52 2.36
C ARG A 45 4.74 -2.38 2.07
N VAL A 46 5.31 -1.82 3.14
CA VAL A 46 6.34 -0.77 3.10
C VAL A 46 7.53 -1.21 3.92
N VAL A 47 8.73 -1.07 3.35
CA VAL A 47 9.98 -1.43 4.02
C VAL A 47 10.76 -0.16 4.34
N TYR A 48 11.20 -0.06 5.59
CA TYR A 48 12.06 1.02 6.05
C TYR A 48 13.46 0.47 6.27
N LEU A 49 14.46 1.17 5.72
CA LEU A 49 15.87 0.85 5.89
C LEU A 49 16.59 2.03 6.51
N GLN A 50 17.16 1.83 7.70
CA GLN A 50 17.97 2.82 8.40
C GLN A 50 19.45 2.54 8.16
N GLY A 51 20.19 3.57 7.76
CA GLY A 51 21.62 3.47 7.48
C GLY A 51 22.50 3.46 8.73
N GLU A 52 23.71 2.93 8.58
CA GLU A 52 24.75 2.94 9.62
C GLU A 52 25.21 4.36 9.98
N GLN A 53 25.19 5.27 9.01
CA GLN A 53 25.52 6.68 9.18
C GLN A 53 24.28 7.56 9.01
N PRO A 54 24.14 8.64 9.81
CA PRO A 54 23.09 9.62 9.64
C PRO A 54 23.07 10.21 8.22
N GLY A 55 21.87 10.55 7.75
CA GLY A 55 21.66 11.18 6.45
C GLY A 55 20.17 11.38 6.17
N PRO A 56 19.83 11.89 4.98
CA PRO A 56 18.45 12.12 4.58
C PRO A 56 17.68 10.80 4.39
N THR A 57 16.36 10.89 4.40
CA THR A 57 15.45 9.80 4.10
C THR A 57 14.90 9.96 2.69
N VAL A 58 15.14 9.00 1.79
CA VAL A 58 14.60 9.03 0.43
C VAL A 58 13.53 7.95 0.28
N MET A 59 12.36 8.34 -0.21
CA MET A 59 11.31 7.39 -0.57
C MET A 59 11.50 6.89 -2.01
N VAL A 60 11.43 5.57 -2.22
CA VAL A 60 11.46 4.94 -3.54
C VAL A 60 10.20 4.10 -3.72
N GLN A 61 9.48 4.33 -4.82
CA GLN A 61 8.22 3.63 -5.10
C GLN A 61 8.20 3.00 -6.49
N GLY A 62 7.79 1.73 -6.54
CA GLY A 62 7.56 0.96 -7.77
C GLY A 62 6.14 0.38 -7.84
N GLY A 63 5.71 -0.03 -9.03
CA GLY A 63 4.47 -0.76 -9.23
C GLY A 63 3.18 0.03 -8.99
N ILE A 64 3.18 1.33 -9.27
CA ILE A 64 1.93 2.11 -9.31
C ILE A 64 1.02 1.65 -10.46
N GLN A 65 1.63 1.06 -11.49
CA GLN A 65 1.00 0.44 -12.64
C GLN A 65 1.50 -1.00 -12.78
N GLY A 66 0.59 -1.93 -13.05
CA GLY A 66 0.84 -3.36 -12.96
C GLY A 66 1.55 -3.99 -14.15
N ASP A 67 1.57 -3.30 -15.29
CA ASP A 67 2.26 -3.72 -16.52
C ASP A 67 3.72 -3.21 -16.59
N GLU A 68 4.28 -2.75 -15.46
CA GLU A 68 5.59 -2.08 -15.38
C GLU A 68 6.55 -2.82 -14.44
N SER A 69 6.94 -4.03 -14.84
CA SER A 69 7.64 -4.97 -13.97
C SER A 69 9.02 -4.56 -13.52
N ALA A 70 9.77 -3.84 -14.35
CA ALA A 70 11.09 -3.35 -13.98
C ALA A 70 11.02 -2.45 -12.73
N GLY A 71 9.99 -1.61 -12.61
CA GLY A 71 9.85 -0.66 -11.51
C GLY A 71 9.67 -1.35 -10.17
N TYR A 72 8.72 -2.29 -10.08
CA TYR A 72 8.48 -2.99 -8.82
C TYR A 72 9.56 -4.02 -8.47
N ILE A 73 10.24 -4.64 -9.45
CA ILE A 73 11.40 -5.49 -9.19
C ILE A 73 12.57 -4.65 -8.65
N THR A 74 12.84 -3.49 -9.25
CA THR A 74 13.93 -2.60 -8.84
C THR A 74 13.72 -2.09 -7.41
N ALA A 75 12.51 -1.61 -7.10
CA ALA A 75 12.18 -1.19 -5.74
C ALA A 75 12.29 -2.36 -4.75
N GLN A 76 11.86 -3.56 -5.12
CA GLN A 76 11.97 -4.72 -4.25
C GLN A 76 13.42 -5.10 -3.95
N LEU A 77 14.32 -5.07 -4.93
CA LEU A 77 15.76 -5.30 -4.72
C LEU A 77 16.35 -4.23 -3.78
N LEU A 78 15.96 -2.96 -3.94
CA LEU A 78 16.39 -1.89 -3.04
C LEU A 78 15.92 -2.11 -1.59
N SER A 79 14.71 -2.64 -1.38
CA SER A 79 14.19 -2.97 -0.05
C SER A 79 14.99 -4.07 0.68
N LYS A 80 15.85 -4.79 -0.04
CA LYS A 80 16.76 -5.82 0.49
C LYS A 80 18.21 -5.34 0.56
N GLY A 81 18.46 -4.06 0.25
CA GLY A 81 19.78 -3.48 0.25
C GLY A 81 20.28 -3.10 1.64
N LYS A 82 21.61 -3.04 1.76
CA LYS A 82 22.29 -2.47 2.93
C LYS A 82 22.48 -0.97 2.74
N VAL A 83 21.95 -0.15 3.65
CA VAL A 83 22.13 1.31 3.63
C VAL A 83 23.33 1.68 4.49
N LEU A 84 24.31 2.34 3.90
CA LEU A 84 25.53 2.81 4.58
C LEU A 84 25.33 4.20 5.17
N ARG A 85 24.64 5.09 4.46
CA ARG A 85 24.34 6.47 4.87
C ARG A 85 22.92 6.85 4.49
N GLY A 86 22.24 7.56 5.39
CA GLY A 86 20.86 8.00 5.21
C GLY A 86 19.86 6.86 5.40
N ASN A 87 18.63 7.03 4.94
CA ASN A 87 17.55 6.07 5.12
C ASN A 87 16.73 5.90 3.84
N LEU A 88 16.05 4.77 3.71
CA LEU A 88 15.09 4.51 2.64
C LEU A 88 13.71 4.17 3.19
N ILE A 89 12.68 4.71 2.55
CA ILE A 89 11.31 4.21 2.63
C ILE A 89 10.99 3.60 1.27
N VAL A 90 10.80 2.28 1.21
CA VAL A 90 10.60 1.57 -0.05
C VAL A 90 9.18 1.02 -0.10
N LEU A 91 8.44 1.41 -1.14
CA LEU A 91 7.14 0.82 -1.50
C LEU A 91 7.30 0.04 -2.81
N PRO A 92 7.58 -1.28 -2.75
CA PRO A 92 7.91 -2.04 -3.96
C PRO A 92 6.76 -2.21 -4.93
N ARG A 93 5.55 -2.49 -4.42
CA ARG A 93 4.37 -2.87 -5.22
C ARG A 93 3.15 -2.09 -4.73
N ALA A 94 2.97 -0.88 -5.24
CA ALA A 94 1.88 0.00 -4.81
C ALA A 94 0.48 -0.51 -5.23
N ASN A 95 0.34 -0.98 -6.47
CA ASN A 95 -0.95 -1.35 -7.06
C ASN A 95 -1.07 -2.86 -7.32
N VAL A 96 -1.07 -3.64 -6.24
CA VAL A 96 -1.14 -5.11 -6.27
C VAL A 96 -2.28 -5.66 -7.14
N PRO A 97 -3.54 -5.13 -7.10
CA PRO A 97 -4.59 -5.60 -8.00
C PRO A 97 -4.22 -5.49 -9.49
N SER A 98 -3.59 -4.37 -9.88
CA SER A 98 -3.16 -4.14 -11.26
C SER A 98 -1.98 -5.05 -11.65
N ILE A 99 -1.04 -5.28 -10.73
CA ILE A 99 0.13 -6.17 -10.91
C ILE A 99 -0.34 -7.60 -11.14
N ASN A 100 -1.23 -8.11 -10.29
CA ASN A 100 -1.74 -9.48 -10.40
C ASN A 100 -2.47 -9.75 -11.73
N LEU A 101 -3.01 -8.71 -12.35
CA LEU A 101 -3.71 -8.78 -13.62
C LEU A 101 -2.85 -8.35 -14.82
N CYS A 102 -1.59 -7.95 -14.61
CA CYS A 102 -0.70 -7.38 -15.62
C CYS A 102 -1.36 -6.24 -16.41
N LYS A 103 -2.09 -5.36 -15.71
CA LYS A 103 -2.77 -4.21 -16.30
C LYS A 103 -2.17 -2.92 -15.78
N ARG A 104 -2.17 -1.88 -16.62
CA ARG A 104 -1.80 -0.52 -16.19
C ARG A 104 -2.63 -0.05 -15.00
N GLN A 105 -3.94 -0.27 -15.05
CA GLN A 105 -4.89 0.14 -14.00
C GLN A 105 -6.06 -0.84 -13.92
N ILE A 106 -6.73 -0.86 -12.75
CA ILE A 106 -8.00 -1.57 -12.57
C ILE A 106 -9.14 -0.56 -12.61
N ASN A 107 -9.23 0.34 -11.63
CA ASN A 107 -10.34 1.29 -11.54
C ASN A 107 -10.01 2.64 -12.16
N VAL A 108 -8.85 3.19 -11.80
CA VAL A 108 -8.38 4.52 -12.20
C VAL A 108 -6.86 4.49 -12.34
N ASP A 109 -6.29 5.42 -13.13
CA ASP A 109 -4.84 5.62 -13.13
C ASP A 109 -4.43 6.17 -11.75
N MET A 110 -3.79 5.33 -10.93
CA MET A 110 -3.38 5.71 -9.56
C MET A 110 -2.44 6.92 -9.58
N ASN A 111 -1.62 7.09 -10.62
CA ASN A 111 -0.73 8.25 -10.77
C ASN A 111 -1.50 9.52 -11.20
N ARG A 112 -2.84 9.53 -11.16
CA ARG A 112 -3.69 10.71 -11.38
C ARG A 112 -4.61 10.99 -10.18
N ARG A 113 -4.23 10.51 -8.99
CA ARG A 113 -5.01 10.59 -7.74
C ARG A 113 -4.35 11.46 -6.67
N PHE A 114 -3.30 12.20 -7.02
CA PHE A 114 -2.51 12.99 -6.08
C PHE A 114 -2.87 14.49 -6.02
N ASP A 115 -3.82 14.95 -6.84
CA ASP A 115 -4.36 16.32 -6.79
C ASP A 115 -5.36 16.57 -5.65
N GLN A 116 -6.07 15.54 -5.19
CA GLN A 116 -7.00 15.66 -4.05
C GLN A 116 -7.21 14.33 -3.31
N ASN A 117 -7.76 14.39 -2.09
CA ASN A 117 -8.05 13.20 -1.28
C ASN A 117 -9.35 12.52 -1.76
N TYR A 118 -9.22 11.61 -2.72
CA TYR A 118 -10.31 10.74 -3.13
C TYR A 118 -10.57 9.63 -2.11
N ASN A 119 -11.76 9.01 -2.13
CA ASN A 119 -12.10 7.89 -1.22
C ASN A 119 -12.97 6.81 -1.89
N ARG A 120 -12.83 6.58 -3.20
CA ARG A 120 -13.72 5.66 -3.91
C ARG A 120 -13.14 4.27 -4.11
N PHE A 121 -11.90 4.21 -4.58
CA PHE A 121 -11.27 2.97 -5.01
C PHE A 121 -10.13 2.55 -4.10
N TYR A 122 -9.68 1.29 -4.25
CA TYR A 122 -8.45 0.82 -3.64
C TYR A 122 -7.29 1.77 -3.94
N GLU A 123 -7.20 2.24 -5.18
CA GLU A 123 -6.15 3.17 -5.62
C GLU A 123 -6.15 4.50 -4.86
N ASP A 124 -7.32 4.97 -4.40
CA ASP A 124 -7.44 6.20 -3.63
C ASP A 124 -6.90 6.02 -2.19
N ARG A 125 -7.15 4.85 -1.61
CA ARG A 125 -6.66 4.49 -0.27
C ARG A 125 -5.14 4.35 -0.27
N VAL A 126 -4.59 3.68 -1.29
CA VAL A 126 -3.13 3.60 -1.48
C VAL A 126 -2.53 4.99 -1.67
N ALA A 127 -3.14 5.85 -2.50
CA ALA A 127 -2.66 7.22 -2.68
C ALA A 127 -2.63 7.99 -1.34
N ARG A 128 -3.63 7.81 -0.47
CA ARG A 128 -3.65 8.40 0.87
C ARG A 128 -2.49 7.93 1.76
N VAL A 129 -2.17 6.64 1.74
CA VAL A 129 -1.00 6.11 2.46
C VAL A 129 0.30 6.68 1.89
N ILE A 130 0.44 6.75 0.56
CA ILE A 130 1.63 7.32 -0.08
C ILE A 130 1.84 8.79 0.31
N ARG A 131 0.76 9.60 0.36
CA ARG A 131 0.83 10.99 0.85
C ARG A 131 1.36 11.06 2.28
N PHE A 132 0.90 10.15 3.14
CA PHE A 132 1.38 10.05 4.52
C PHE A 132 2.86 9.66 4.60
N LEU A 133 3.32 8.71 3.77
CA LEU A 133 4.72 8.30 3.72
C LEU A 133 5.64 9.44 3.21
N LEU A 134 5.19 10.25 2.27
CA LEU A 134 5.96 11.38 1.74
C LEU A 134 6.30 12.44 2.80
N ASN A 135 5.47 12.60 3.85
CA ASN A 135 5.79 13.50 4.97
C ASN A 135 7.10 13.13 5.69
N GLN A 136 7.53 11.87 5.59
CA GLN A 136 8.73 11.36 6.25
C GLN A 136 9.99 11.47 5.37
N ALA A 137 9.85 11.89 4.12
CA ALA A 137 10.91 11.83 3.12
C ALA A 137 11.47 13.22 2.80
N ASP A 138 12.79 13.29 2.65
CA ASP A 138 13.52 14.48 2.20
C ASP A 138 13.62 14.56 0.68
N ALA A 139 13.39 13.45 -0.03
CA ALA A 139 13.28 13.37 -1.48
C ALA A 139 12.51 12.11 -1.92
N PHE A 140 12.08 12.09 -3.18
CA PHE A 140 11.26 11.01 -3.76
C PHE A 140 11.76 10.55 -5.13
N ILE A 141 11.86 9.23 -5.33
CA ILE A 141 12.15 8.59 -6.62
C ILE A 141 11.01 7.65 -7.02
N HIS A 142 10.47 7.87 -8.21
CA HIS A 142 9.33 7.11 -8.76
C HIS A 142 9.77 6.23 -9.94
N LEU A 143 9.55 4.91 -9.85
CA LEU A 143 10.03 3.96 -10.86
C LEU A 143 8.89 3.53 -11.80
N HIS A 144 9.10 3.68 -13.11
CA HIS A 144 8.12 3.39 -14.16
C HIS A 144 8.72 2.63 -15.35
N GLU A 145 7.83 2.17 -16.22
CA GLU A 145 8.16 1.79 -17.59
C GLU A 145 7.39 2.60 -18.64
N GLY A 146 8.11 3.27 -19.52
CA GLY A 146 7.54 4.14 -20.54
C GLY A 146 7.37 3.51 -21.90
N SER A 147 6.36 3.96 -22.64
CA SER A 147 6.26 3.58 -24.06
C SER A 147 7.40 4.18 -24.88
N GLY A 148 7.91 3.45 -25.87
CA GLY A 148 8.93 3.91 -26.82
C GLY A 148 10.19 4.49 -26.14
N PHE A 149 10.81 5.46 -26.78
CA PHE A 149 12.00 6.18 -26.31
C PHE A 149 11.72 7.68 -26.33
N TYR A 150 11.84 8.36 -25.20
CA TYR A 150 11.70 9.81 -25.17
C TYR A 150 12.76 10.47 -26.06
N ASN A 151 12.34 11.52 -26.78
CA ASN A 151 13.24 12.45 -27.44
C ASN A 151 12.52 13.81 -27.53
N PRO A 152 13.19 14.94 -27.25
CA PRO A 152 12.57 16.27 -27.32
C PRO A 152 12.18 16.67 -28.74
N THR A 153 12.69 15.97 -29.76
CA THR A 153 12.32 16.13 -31.16
C THR A 153 11.74 14.82 -31.71
N TYR A 154 10.82 14.94 -32.67
CA TYR A 154 10.30 13.76 -33.35
C TYR A 154 11.37 13.15 -34.25
N VAL A 155 11.70 11.87 -34.03
CA VAL A 155 12.54 11.07 -34.94
C VAL A 155 11.67 10.07 -35.68
N ASP A 156 10.90 9.28 -34.94
CA ASP A 156 9.94 8.32 -35.49
C ASP A 156 8.81 8.00 -34.48
N ASN A 157 7.92 7.07 -34.85
CA ASN A 157 6.79 6.67 -34.00
C ASN A 157 7.22 6.07 -32.65
N LEU A 158 8.42 5.49 -32.57
CA LEU A 158 8.99 4.88 -31.37
C LEU A 158 9.87 5.86 -30.59
N ARG A 159 10.40 6.92 -31.23
CA ARG A 159 11.27 7.92 -30.61
C ARG A 159 10.79 9.35 -30.88
N ASN A 160 10.10 9.95 -29.92
CA ASN A 160 9.52 11.29 -30.06
C ASN A 160 9.08 11.88 -28.69
N PRO A 161 8.60 13.14 -28.64
CA PRO A 161 8.23 13.81 -27.38
C PRO A 161 7.03 13.20 -26.64
N LYS A 162 6.24 12.33 -27.30
CA LYS A 162 5.08 11.66 -26.70
C LYS A 162 5.43 10.29 -26.10
N ARG A 163 6.71 9.92 -26.13
CA ARG A 163 7.24 8.70 -25.52
C ARG A 163 7.89 9.01 -24.19
N TYR A 164 7.98 8.02 -23.33
CA TYR A 164 8.47 8.20 -21.95
C TYR A 164 9.68 7.32 -21.64
N GLY A 165 9.86 6.20 -22.35
CA GLY A 165 10.91 5.24 -22.03
C GLY A 165 12.33 5.79 -22.23
N GLN A 166 13.28 5.29 -21.44
CA GLN A 166 14.66 5.79 -21.39
C GLN A 166 14.71 7.30 -21.08
N SER A 167 14.04 7.71 -20.00
CA SER A 167 14.13 9.07 -19.51
C SER A 167 14.22 9.15 -18.00
N ILE A 168 14.80 10.26 -17.53
CA ILE A 168 14.64 10.70 -16.14
C ILE A 168 13.74 11.93 -16.18
N ILE A 169 12.56 11.81 -15.56
CA ILE A 169 11.49 12.80 -15.66
C ILE A 169 11.48 13.71 -14.45
N VAL A 170 11.33 15.00 -14.68
CA VAL A 170 11.17 16.05 -13.66
C VAL A 170 9.99 16.95 -14.03
N ASP A 171 9.24 17.41 -13.03
CA ASP A 171 8.08 18.31 -13.25
C ASP A 171 8.50 19.72 -13.69
N THR A 172 9.71 20.13 -13.31
CA THR A 172 10.38 21.38 -13.72
C THR A 172 11.89 21.21 -13.55
N LEU A 173 12.71 22.06 -14.16
CA LEU A 173 14.17 22.04 -13.94
C LEU A 173 14.54 22.57 -12.55
N VAL A 174 13.84 23.62 -12.11
CA VAL A 174 14.06 24.28 -10.82
C VAL A 174 12.69 24.57 -10.19
N TYR A 175 12.55 24.28 -8.90
CA TYR A 175 11.37 24.58 -8.10
C TYR A 175 11.81 25.19 -6.76
N ASN A 176 11.49 26.46 -6.52
CA ASN A 176 12.01 27.20 -5.37
C ASN A 176 13.55 27.12 -5.29
N GLN A 177 14.09 26.49 -4.24
CA GLN A 177 15.54 26.27 -4.03
C GLN A 177 16.02 24.91 -4.56
N ILE A 178 15.13 24.09 -5.12
CA ILE A 178 15.43 22.73 -5.58
C ILE A 178 15.82 22.77 -7.05
N ASP A 179 17.07 22.43 -7.34
CA ASP A 179 17.61 22.31 -8.71
C ASP A 179 17.64 20.83 -9.13
N LEU A 180 16.57 20.39 -9.80
CA LEU A 180 16.42 19.02 -10.27
C LEU A 180 17.34 18.74 -11.45
N ALA A 181 17.56 19.72 -12.33
CA ALA A 181 18.47 19.58 -13.46
C ALA A 181 19.92 19.32 -13.01
N ARG A 182 20.38 20.05 -11.99
CA ARG A 182 21.71 19.84 -11.39
C ARG A 182 21.86 18.47 -10.72
N THR A 183 20.77 17.89 -10.24
CA THR A 183 20.76 16.53 -9.69
C THR A 183 20.81 15.48 -10.79
N VAL A 184 20.03 15.66 -11.86
CA VAL A 184 19.81 14.65 -12.90
C VAL A 184 20.89 14.64 -13.99
N ASN A 185 21.36 15.80 -14.46
CA ASN A 185 22.30 15.86 -15.59
C ASN A 185 23.60 15.06 -15.35
N PRO A 186 24.28 15.17 -14.19
CA PRO A 186 25.47 14.35 -13.92
C PRO A 186 25.18 12.84 -13.88
N VAL A 187 23.97 12.46 -13.45
CA VAL A 187 23.54 11.04 -13.48
C VAL A 187 23.36 10.57 -14.92
N LEU A 188 22.79 11.40 -15.80
CA LEU A 188 22.64 11.05 -17.21
C LEU A 188 24.00 10.90 -17.89
N ASP A 189 24.95 11.80 -17.63
CA ASP A 189 26.30 11.72 -18.18
C ASP A 189 26.98 10.39 -17.77
N GLU A 190 27.02 10.12 -16.46
CA GLU A 190 27.64 8.91 -15.90
C GLU A 190 26.93 7.62 -16.36
N LEU A 191 25.60 7.59 -16.36
CA LEU A 191 24.82 6.43 -16.79
C LEU A 191 25.02 6.14 -18.28
N ASN A 192 24.95 7.16 -19.13
CA ASN A 192 25.00 7.00 -20.58
C ASN A 192 26.39 6.63 -21.11
N ASP A 193 27.45 6.87 -20.34
CA ASP A 193 28.81 6.42 -20.67
C ASP A 193 28.94 4.89 -20.59
N HIS A 194 28.10 4.24 -19.79
CA HIS A 194 28.08 2.78 -19.63
C HIS A 194 27.08 2.07 -20.55
N ILE A 195 26.20 2.84 -21.23
CA ILE A 195 25.21 2.30 -22.16
C ILE A 195 25.80 2.28 -23.57
N GLY A 196 26.23 1.09 -24.01
CA GLY A 196 26.91 0.90 -25.30
C GLY A 196 26.03 1.13 -26.54
N MET A 197 24.70 1.05 -26.43
CA MET A 197 23.78 1.35 -27.53
C MET A 197 23.24 2.77 -27.43
N SER A 198 23.59 3.62 -28.39
CA SER A 198 23.15 5.03 -28.43
C SER A 198 21.64 5.19 -28.34
N ASP A 199 20.89 4.27 -28.94
CA ASP A 199 19.42 4.28 -28.91
C ASP A 199 18.83 4.06 -27.51
N TYR A 200 19.59 3.44 -26.61
CA TYR A 200 19.13 3.13 -25.25
C TYR A 200 19.61 4.16 -24.23
N LYS A 201 20.27 5.24 -24.67
CA LYS A 201 20.69 6.31 -23.78
C LYS A 201 19.48 7.03 -23.19
N PHE A 202 19.56 7.34 -21.90
CA PHE A 202 18.56 8.10 -21.18
C PHE A 202 18.65 9.58 -21.53
N GLN A 203 17.52 10.28 -21.45
CA GLN A 203 17.46 11.73 -21.60
C GLN A 203 16.68 12.38 -20.45
N LEU A 204 17.01 13.63 -20.14
CA LEU A 204 16.22 14.43 -19.21
C LEU A 204 14.89 14.80 -19.88
N PHE A 205 13.78 14.47 -19.24
CA PHE A 205 12.45 14.86 -19.68
C PHE A 205 11.84 15.84 -18.68
N ASN A 206 11.86 17.13 -19.05
CA ASN A 206 11.15 18.17 -18.31
C ASN A 206 9.71 18.30 -18.82
N THR A 207 8.74 17.89 -18.00
CA THR A 207 7.30 17.98 -18.35
C THR A 207 6.74 19.38 -18.22
N ARG A 208 7.47 20.33 -17.63
CA ARG A 208 7.02 21.73 -17.44
C ARG A 208 5.64 21.79 -16.78
N THR A 209 5.39 20.91 -15.81
CA THR A 209 4.06 20.64 -15.21
C THR A 209 3.37 21.91 -14.71
N PHE A 210 4.14 22.88 -14.21
CA PHE A 210 3.64 24.14 -13.66
C PHE A 210 3.36 25.23 -14.72
N ASP A 211 3.85 25.07 -15.95
CA ASP A 211 3.59 26.01 -17.04
C ASP A 211 2.13 25.90 -17.49
N GLN A 212 1.46 27.03 -17.73
CA GLN A 212 0.07 27.02 -18.21
C GLN A 212 -0.08 26.30 -19.56
N GLY A 213 0.91 26.46 -20.45
CA GLY A 213 0.93 25.88 -21.81
C GLY A 213 1.68 24.56 -21.95
N THR A 214 1.87 23.80 -20.87
CA THR A 214 2.50 22.47 -20.96
C THR A 214 1.70 21.50 -21.82
N ASP A 215 2.40 20.65 -22.57
CA ASP A 215 1.83 19.54 -23.32
C ASP A 215 1.40 18.35 -22.44
N TYR A 216 1.72 18.39 -21.13
CA TYR A 216 1.48 17.30 -20.16
C TYR A 216 0.64 17.74 -18.95
N PRO A 217 -0.55 18.36 -19.15
CA PRO A 217 -1.35 18.93 -18.06
C PRO A 217 -1.82 17.88 -17.04
N GLU A 218 -1.89 16.61 -17.41
CA GLU A 218 -2.24 15.49 -16.53
C GLU A 218 -1.19 15.25 -15.43
N MET A 219 0.05 15.71 -15.62
CA MET A 219 1.13 15.56 -14.63
C MET A 219 0.88 16.36 -13.36
N ARG A 220 -0.01 17.35 -13.39
CA ARG A 220 -0.45 18.09 -12.19
C ARG A 220 -1.17 17.20 -11.17
N LYS A 221 -1.63 16.02 -11.59
CA LYS A 221 -2.26 15.01 -10.72
C LYS A 221 -1.32 13.88 -10.31
N SER A 222 -0.05 13.97 -10.71
CA SER A 222 0.96 12.95 -10.49
C SER A 222 1.56 13.01 -9.09
N LEU A 223 2.13 11.88 -8.68
CA LEU A 223 2.80 11.75 -7.40
C LEU A 223 4.06 12.64 -7.29
N THR A 224 4.84 12.80 -8.35
CA THR A 224 6.04 13.65 -8.33
C THR A 224 5.67 15.12 -8.21
N CYS A 225 4.60 15.56 -8.90
CA CYS A 225 4.08 16.91 -8.77
C CYS A 225 3.57 17.18 -7.35
N TYR A 226 2.86 16.23 -6.74
CA TYR A 226 2.40 16.33 -5.35
C TYR A 226 3.59 16.43 -4.37
N ALA A 227 4.61 15.58 -4.51
CA ALA A 227 5.81 15.63 -3.68
C ALA A 227 6.52 17.00 -3.76
N LEU A 228 6.66 17.56 -4.96
CA LEU A 228 7.25 18.88 -5.14
C LEU A 228 6.38 20.02 -4.61
N ALA A 229 5.09 20.05 -4.96
CA ALA A 229 4.21 21.18 -4.67
C ALA A 229 3.77 21.23 -3.21
N GLU A 230 3.48 20.07 -2.60
CA GLU A 230 2.89 20.01 -1.25
C GLU A 230 3.95 19.80 -0.16
N HIS A 231 5.06 19.12 -0.47
CA HIS A 231 6.14 18.86 0.49
C HIS A 231 7.41 19.65 0.23
N ASN A 232 7.55 20.30 -0.93
CA ASN A 232 8.75 21.04 -1.32
C ASN A 232 10.02 20.20 -1.15
N ILE A 233 9.96 18.95 -1.65
CA ILE A 233 11.09 18.01 -1.71
C ILE A 233 11.43 17.63 -3.16
N PRO A 234 12.70 17.31 -3.48
CA PRO A 234 13.06 16.84 -4.82
C PRO A 234 12.29 15.57 -5.20
N ALA A 235 11.63 15.57 -6.36
CA ALA A 235 10.90 14.42 -6.87
C ALA A 235 11.29 14.11 -8.31
N ILE A 236 11.70 12.87 -8.58
CA ILE A 236 12.28 12.44 -9.86
C ILE A 236 11.68 11.10 -10.26
N ALA A 237 11.28 10.93 -11.52
CA ALA A 237 10.88 9.62 -12.05
C ALA A 237 11.97 9.01 -12.92
N VAL A 238 12.14 7.69 -12.85
CA VAL A 238 13.08 6.93 -13.70
C VAL A 238 12.28 5.97 -14.58
N GLU A 239 12.32 6.18 -15.89
CA GLU A 239 11.56 5.42 -16.88
C GLU A 239 12.46 4.57 -17.77
N VAL A 240 12.32 3.25 -17.68
CA VAL A 240 12.89 2.34 -18.69
C VAL A 240 11.88 2.08 -19.82
N SER A 241 12.35 1.77 -21.02
CA SER A 241 11.43 1.58 -22.15
C SER A 241 10.76 0.20 -22.15
N LYS A 242 9.42 0.18 -22.27
CA LYS A 242 8.62 -1.03 -22.55
C LYS A 242 9.02 -1.71 -23.86
N SER A 243 9.67 -0.99 -24.78
CA SER A 243 10.14 -1.53 -26.06
C SER A 243 11.42 -2.38 -25.90
N ILE A 244 12.09 -2.33 -24.75
CA ILE A 244 13.23 -3.19 -24.43
C ILE A 244 12.73 -4.48 -23.77
N ARG A 245 12.91 -5.60 -24.47
CA ARG A 245 12.36 -6.91 -24.04
C ARG A 245 13.16 -7.56 -22.91
N GLN A 246 14.44 -7.20 -22.75
CA GLN A 246 15.34 -7.79 -21.77
C GLN A 246 15.05 -7.23 -20.38
N ILE A 247 14.16 -7.89 -19.63
CA ILE A 247 13.75 -7.44 -18.29
C ILE A 247 14.94 -7.31 -17.31
N GLY A 248 15.89 -8.24 -17.33
CA GLY A 248 17.12 -8.15 -16.51
C GLY A 248 17.91 -6.87 -16.79
N TRP A 249 18.06 -6.52 -18.08
CA TRP A 249 18.70 -5.27 -18.48
C TRP A 249 17.93 -4.05 -17.99
N LYS A 250 16.59 -4.02 -18.18
CA LYS A 250 15.73 -2.93 -17.69
C LYS A 250 15.92 -2.69 -16.19
N VAL A 251 15.84 -3.77 -15.39
CA VAL A 251 16.03 -3.71 -13.93
C VAL A 251 17.42 -3.21 -13.57
N ARG A 252 18.49 -3.71 -14.21
CA ARG A 252 19.86 -3.23 -13.94
C ARG A 252 20.02 -1.75 -14.23
N GLN A 253 19.52 -1.26 -15.36
CA GLN A 253 19.65 0.16 -15.71
C GLN A 253 18.83 1.05 -14.78
N GLN A 254 17.58 0.67 -14.49
CA GLN A 254 16.73 1.43 -13.58
C GLN A 254 17.31 1.45 -12.16
N LEU A 255 17.85 0.32 -11.68
CA LEU A 255 18.53 0.24 -10.39
C LEU A 255 19.80 1.10 -10.36
N THR A 256 20.60 1.08 -11.43
CA THR A 256 21.83 1.87 -11.54
C THR A 256 21.53 3.36 -11.50
N ALA A 257 20.58 3.82 -12.33
CA ALA A 257 20.10 5.20 -12.32
C ALA A 257 19.57 5.61 -10.94
N THR A 258 18.77 4.75 -10.31
CA THR A 258 18.21 5.01 -8.97
C THR A 258 19.31 5.13 -7.92
N ARG A 259 20.32 4.26 -7.92
CA ARG A 259 21.46 4.35 -6.98
C ARG A 259 22.26 5.63 -7.17
N MET A 260 22.51 6.03 -8.41
CA MET A 260 23.19 7.29 -8.72
C MET A 260 22.39 8.50 -8.19
N LEU A 261 21.08 8.52 -8.40
CA LEU A 261 20.19 9.55 -7.85
C LEU A 261 20.20 9.54 -6.32
N LEU A 262 20.06 8.38 -5.68
CA LEU A 262 20.14 8.23 -4.22
C LEU A 262 21.44 8.81 -3.67
N HIS A 263 22.58 8.49 -4.30
CA HIS A 263 23.88 9.01 -3.89
C HIS A 263 23.95 10.53 -3.98
N ARG A 264 23.42 11.14 -5.05
CA ARG A 264 23.33 12.62 -5.18
C ARG A 264 22.36 13.23 -4.16
N LEU A 265 21.35 12.48 -3.74
CA LEU A 265 20.40 12.86 -2.68
C LEU A 265 20.92 12.54 -1.27
N GLY A 266 22.18 12.09 -1.12
CA GLY A 266 22.82 11.87 0.18
C GLY A 266 22.59 10.49 0.81
N VAL A 267 22.00 9.53 0.08
CA VAL A 267 21.78 8.15 0.52
C VAL A 267 22.72 7.19 -0.22
N GLU A 268 23.47 6.40 0.55
CA GLU A 268 24.36 5.37 0.00
C GLU A 268 23.80 3.98 0.30
N VAL A 269 23.39 3.26 -0.75
CA VAL A 269 22.80 1.91 -0.65
C VAL A 269 23.54 0.91 -1.54
N THR A 270 23.67 -0.31 -1.02
CA THR A 270 24.16 -1.48 -1.75
C THR A 270 23.04 -2.52 -1.81
N PRO A 271 22.33 -2.67 -2.95
CA PRO A 271 21.35 -3.73 -3.15
C PRO A 271 22.03 -5.12 -3.17
N PRO A 272 21.26 -6.21 -3.00
CA PRO A 272 21.79 -7.55 -3.15
C PRO A 272 22.29 -7.81 -4.57
N GLU A 273 23.23 -8.74 -4.71
CA GLU A 273 23.65 -9.24 -6.02
C GLU A 273 22.53 -10.06 -6.67
N PHE A 274 22.40 -9.95 -7.99
CA PHE A 274 21.46 -10.73 -8.78
C PHE A 274 21.96 -10.88 -10.22
N THR A 275 21.46 -11.92 -10.89
CA THR A 275 21.72 -12.18 -12.31
C THR A 275 20.48 -11.87 -13.16
N ASP A 276 20.66 -11.79 -14.49
CA ASP A 276 19.51 -11.64 -15.40
C ASP A 276 18.60 -12.88 -15.38
N GLU A 277 19.15 -14.05 -15.02
CA GLU A 277 18.36 -15.26 -14.89
C GLU A 277 17.46 -15.19 -13.66
N ASP A 278 17.97 -14.69 -12.53
CA ASP A 278 17.15 -14.49 -11.33
C ASP A 278 15.94 -13.60 -11.62
N VAL A 279 16.17 -12.48 -12.34
CA VAL A 279 15.09 -11.55 -12.74
C VAL A 279 14.08 -12.20 -13.71
N ARG A 280 14.51 -13.13 -14.58
CA ARG A 280 13.60 -13.86 -15.48
C ARG A 280 12.82 -14.95 -14.77
N ALA A 281 13.42 -15.59 -13.76
CA ALA A 281 12.92 -16.82 -13.17
C ALA A 281 12.17 -16.60 -11.84
N TYR A 282 12.38 -15.50 -11.12
CA TYR A 282 11.86 -15.33 -9.74
C TYR A 282 10.35 -15.58 -9.65
N ALA A 283 9.56 -15.09 -10.62
CA ALA A 283 8.11 -15.19 -10.63
C ALA A 283 7.60 -16.64 -10.80
N ARG A 284 8.47 -17.62 -11.08
CA ARG A 284 8.12 -19.05 -11.18
C ARG A 284 8.96 -19.95 -10.27
N THR A 285 9.89 -19.39 -9.51
CA THR A 285 10.86 -20.15 -8.72
C THR A 285 10.37 -20.30 -7.30
N GLY A 286 10.36 -21.52 -6.75
CA GLY A 286 10.10 -21.75 -5.32
C GLY A 286 8.71 -21.32 -4.84
N ILE A 287 7.70 -21.31 -5.72
CA ILE A 287 6.32 -20.95 -5.36
C ILE A 287 5.51 -22.21 -5.08
N LYS A 288 4.88 -22.25 -3.91
CA LYS A 288 4.02 -23.35 -3.50
C LYS A 288 2.83 -22.83 -2.71
N VAL A 289 1.64 -23.02 -3.26
CA VAL A 289 0.36 -22.71 -2.62
C VAL A 289 -0.45 -23.98 -2.49
N THR A 290 -1.13 -24.15 -1.36
CA THR A 290 -2.07 -25.24 -1.14
C THR A 290 -3.49 -24.73 -1.01
N VAL A 291 -4.45 -25.50 -1.53
CA VAL A 291 -5.89 -25.28 -1.37
C VAL A 291 -6.48 -26.54 -0.75
N ASN A 292 -7.11 -26.40 0.42
CA ASN A 292 -7.65 -27.51 1.21
C ASN A 292 -6.59 -28.61 1.45
N GLY A 293 -5.35 -28.20 1.74
CA GLY A 293 -4.21 -29.10 1.99
C GLY A 293 -3.58 -29.72 0.74
N ARG A 294 -4.15 -29.52 -0.47
CA ARG A 294 -3.57 -30.00 -1.73
C ARG A 294 -2.71 -28.93 -2.38
N THR A 295 -1.50 -29.27 -2.79
CA THR A 295 -0.63 -28.35 -3.53
C THR A 295 -1.19 -28.11 -4.93
N LEU A 296 -1.20 -26.86 -5.37
CA LEU A 296 -1.57 -26.50 -6.74
C LEU A 296 -0.47 -26.94 -7.71
N GLY A 297 -0.89 -27.50 -8.84
CA GLY A 297 0.00 -27.94 -9.92
C GLY A 297 -0.77 -28.00 -11.23
N SER A 298 -0.08 -27.82 -12.36
CA SER A 298 -0.68 -27.66 -13.69
C SER A 298 -1.50 -28.85 -14.17
N ASP A 299 -1.19 -30.07 -13.69
CA ASP A 299 -1.91 -31.30 -14.03
C ASP A 299 -2.82 -31.79 -12.89
N GLY A 300 -2.95 -30.99 -11.83
CA GLY A 300 -3.72 -31.34 -10.63
C GLY A 300 -5.23 -31.24 -10.83
N ILE A 301 -5.97 -32.10 -10.14
CA ILE A 301 -7.42 -31.97 -9.94
C ILE A 301 -7.70 -31.80 -8.45
N ILE A 302 -8.43 -30.74 -8.10
CA ILE A 302 -8.96 -30.55 -6.75
C ILE A 302 -10.43 -30.93 -6.74
N ASN A 303 -10.80 -31.83 -5.82
CA ASN A 303 -12.19 -32.17 -5.60
C ASN A 303 -12.79 -31.17 -4.61
N LEU A 304 -13.91 -30.55 -4.97
CA LEU A 304 -14.67 -29.64 -4.11
C LEU A 304 -16.12 -30.10 -4.02
N ALA A 305 -16.73 -29.85 -2.86
CA ALA A 305 -18.16 -29.99 -2.65
C ALA A 305 -18.77 -28.61 -2.38
N PRO A 306 -19.97 -28.30 -2.90
CA PRO A 306 -20.65 -27.05 -2.57
C PRO A 306 -20.81 -26.88 -1.04
N GLY A 307 -20.68 -25.66 -0.55
CA GLY A 307 -20.67 -25.30 0.87
C GLY A 307 -19.29 -25.40 1.55
N THR A 308 -18.29 -25.99 0.88
CA THR A 308 -16.92 -26.06 1.42
C THR A 308 -16.27 -24.68 1.45
N THR A 309 -15.55 -24.36 2.52
CA THR A 309 -14.69 -23.16 2.56
C THR A 309 -13.31 -23.48 1.98
N LEU A 310 -12.79 -22.62 1.10
CA LEU A 310 -11.43 -22.75 0.60
C LEU A 310 -10.41 -22.33 1.67
N ALA A 311 -9.60 -23.26 2.11
CA ALA A 311 -8.42 -23.03 2.93
C ALA A 311 -7.19 -22.86 2.03
N VAL A 312 -6.89 -21.61 1.67
CA VAL A 312 -5.72 -21.26 0.85
C VAL A 312 -4.54 -20.94 1.77
N LYS A 313 -3.37 -21.51 1.49
CA LYS A 313 -2.14 -21.25 2.26
C LYS A 313 -0.94 -21.14 1.32
N SER A 314 -0.20 -20.04 1.43
CA SER A 314 1.14 -19.94 0.84
C SER A 314 2.12 -20.70 1.73
N VAL A 315 2.79 -21.73 1.19
CA VAL A 315 3.83 -22.49 1.90
C VAL A 315 5.23 -22.03 1.47
N SER A 316 5.38 -21.55 0.25
CA SER A 316 6.55 -20.78 -0.18
C SER A 316 6.15 -19.75 -1.23
N SER A 317 6.71 -18.54 -1.11
CA SER A 317 6.35 -17.38 -1.93
C SER A 317 7.45 -16.98 -2.92
N GLY A 318 8.39 -17.88 -3.21
CA GLY A 318 9.54 -17.62 -4.07
C GLY A 318 10.74 -16.98 -3.35
N PRO A 319 11.73 -16.50 -4.11
CA PRO A 319 12.99 -16.01 -3.55
C PRO A 319 12.80 -14.72 -2.72
N SER A 320 13.47 -14.65 -1.58
CA SER A 320 13.26 -13.58 -0.59
C SER A 320 13.67 -12.20 -1.13
N GLU A 321 14.66 -12.17 -2.01
CA GLU A 321 15.23 -10.99 -2.64
C GLU A 321 14.19 -10.28 -3.53
N PHE A 322 13.29 -11.07 -4.12
CA PHE A 322 12.25 -10.60 -5.05
C PHE A 322 10.84 -10.60 -4.45
N SER A 323 10.57 -11.35 -3.38
CA SER A 323 9.32 -11.32 -2.59
C SER A 323 8.04 -11.05 -3.42
N PRO A 324 7.75 -11.85 -4.48
CA PRO A 324 6.63 -11.58 -5.40
C PRO A 324 5.28 -11.58 -4.70
N GLU A 325 4.33 -10.81 -5.23
CA GLU A 325 2.94 -10.88 -4.80
C GLU A 325 2.25 -12.06 -5.48
N LEU A 326 1.66 -12.92 -4.65
CA LEU A 326 0.92 -14.06 -5.14
C LEU A 326 -0.57 -13.72 -5.29
N ALA A 327 -1.20 -14.32 -6.28
CA ALA A 327 -2.64 -14.29 -6.40
C ALA A 327 -3.20 -15.64 -6.81
N LEU A 328 -4.31 -16.04 -6.18
CA LEU A 328 -5.09 -17.20 -6.57
C LEU A 328 -6.45 -16.73 -7.07
N PHE A 329 -6.76 -16.98 -8.33
CA PHE A 329 -8.04 -16.64 -8.93
C PHE A 329 -8.86 -17.88 -9.20
N ALA A 330 -10.16 -17.77 -9.06
CA ALA A 330 -11.08 -18.78 -9.58
C ALA A 330 -11.74 -18.26 -10.86
N SER A 331 -12.07 -19.17 -11.77
CA SER A 331 -12.62 -18.81 -13.09
C SER A 331 -13.91 -18.00 -13.06
N ASP A 332 -14.70 -18.11 -11.99
CA ASP A 332 -15.95 -17.38 -11.80
C ASP A 332 -15.77 -16.01 -11.12
N ARG A 333 -14.59 -15.75 -10.56
CA ARG A 333 -14.25 -14.49 -9.86
C ARG A 333 -12.89 -13.96 -10.33
N PRO A 334 -12.75 -13.63 -11.63
CA PRO A 334 -11.51 -13.06 -12.14
C PRO A 334 -11.23 -11.72 -11.44
N GLY A 335 -10.02 -11.58 -10.89
CA GLY A 335 -9.61 -10.36 -10.20
C GLY A 335 -9.82 -10.36 -8.68
N VAL A 336 -10.51 -11.34 -8.10
CA VAL A 336 -10.61 -11.52 -6.65
C VAL A 336 -9.48 -12.44 -6.18
N ASN A 337 -8.46 -11.89 -5.51
CA ASN A 337 -7.38 -12.68 -4.92
C ASN A 337 -7.85 -13.52 -3.71
N LEU A 338 -7.91 -14.84 -3.89
CA LEU A 338 -8.35 -15.82 -2.89
C LEU A 338 -7.27 -16.20 -1.87
N ILE A 339 -6.05 -15.65 -1.97
CA ILE A 339 -5.02 -15.86 -0.94
C ILE A 339 -5.42 -15.18 0.37
N ASN A 340 -5.98 -13.97 0.28
CA ASN A 340 -6.39 -13.17 1.44
C ASN A 340 -7.91 -13.09 1.59
N ALA A 341 -8.70 -13.37 0.54
CA ALA A 341 -10.15 -13.40 0.63
C ALA A 341 -10.66 -14.77 1.08
N ARG A 342 -11.52 -14.78 2.11
CA ARG A 342 -12.29 -15.97 2.48
C ARG A 342 -13.24 -16.33 1.35
N ARG A 343 -13.40 -17.64 1.10
CA ARG A 343 -14.35 -18.13 0.10
C ARG A 343 -15.12 -19.34 0.59
N MET A 344 -16.44 -19.20 0.71
CA MET A 344 -17.36 -20.34 0.79
C MET A 344 -17.86 -20.64 -0.61
N VAL A 345 -17.73 -21.89 -1.02
CA VAL A 345 -17.96 -22.26 -2.40
C VAL A 345 -19.40 -22.70 -2.60
N LEU A 346 -20.29 -21.78 -2.95
CA LEU A 346 -21.71 -22.10 -3.18
C LEU A 346 -22.00 -22.50 -4.62
N GLU A 347 -21.32 -21.88 -5.58
CA GLU A 347 -21.49 -22.14 -7.01
C GLU A 347 -20.31 -22.91 -7.61
N PRO A 348 -20.58 -23.85 -8.55
CA PRO A 348 -19.54 -24.52 -9.31
C PRO A 348 -18.72 -23.57 -10.20
N PHE A 349 -17.42 -23.82 -10.29
CA PHE A 349 -16.46 -23.14 -11.17
C PHE A 349 -15.43 -24.14 -11.71
N SER A 350 -14.73 -23.83 -12.81
CA SER A 350 -13.95 -24.82 -13.56
C SER A 350 -12.51 -24.97 -13.10
N GLU A 351 -11.87 -23.87 -12.67
CA GLU A 351 -10.43 -23.85 -12.43
C GLU A 351 -9.99 -22.81 -11.39
N LEU A 352 -8.83 -23.09 -10.81
CA LEU A 352 -8.04 -22.16 -10.01
C LEU A 352 -6.75 -21.83 -10.74
N GLU A 353 -6.45 -20.55 -10.89
CA GLU A 353 -5.22 -20.05 -11.52
C GLU A 353 -4.34 -19.35 -10.47
N LEU A 354 -3.13 -19.87 -10.27
CA LEU A 354 -2.12 -19.27 -9.42
C LEU A 354 -1.21 -18.37 -10.25
N ARG A 355 -1.04 -17.13 -9.80
CA ARG A 355 -0.13 -16.13 -10.35
C ARG A 355 0.89 -15.64 -9.34
N SER A 356 1.98 -15.11 -9.86
CA SER A 356 3.06 -14.44 -9.13
C SER A 356 3.49 -13.21 -9.93
N ASP A 357 3.31 -12.02 -9.34
CA ASP A 357 3.44 -10.73 -10.03
C ASP A 357 2.75 -10.74 -11.41
N GLY A 358 1.54 -11.31 -11.45
CA GLY A 358 0.72 -11.45 -12.65
C GLY A 358 1.17 -12.52 -13.67
N SER A 359 2.33 -13.15 -13.49
CA SER A 359 2.74 -14.30 -14.29
C SER A 359 2.01 -15.57 -13.84
N LYS A 360 1.40 -16.30 -14.76
CA LYS A 360 0.79 -17.61 -14.48
C LYS A 360 1.86 -18.62 -14.05
N VAL A 361 1.64 -19.24 -12.89
CA VAL A 361 2.53 -20.23 -12.24
C VAL A 361 1.93 -21.63 -12.38
N ALA A 362 0.65 -21.78 -12.07
CA ALA A 362 -0.07 -23.04 -12.14
C ALA A 362 -1.55 -22.81 -12.45
N GLU A 363 -2.20 -23.83 -12.99
CA GLU A 363 -3.66 -23.89 -13.15
C GLU A 363 -4.14 -25.27 -12.77
N THR A 364 -5.20 -25.36 -11.99
CA THR A 364 -5.71 -26.63 -11.49
C THR A 364 -7.20 -26.71 -11.76
N LYS A 365 -7.63 -27.80 -12.39
CA LYS A 365 -9.05 -28.05 -12.66
C LYS A 365 -9.78 -28.46 -11.39
N ILE A 366 -11.04 -28.04 -11.30
CA ILE A 366 -11.93 -28.44 -10.21
C ILE A 366 -12.84 -29.58 -10.67
N ARG A 367 -12.96 -30.60 -9.83
CA ARG A 367 -13.97 -31.64 -9.95
C ARG A 367 -14.98 -31.47 -8.83
N TRP A 368 -16.26 -31.34 -9.19
CA TRP A 368 -17.33 -31.19 -8.22
C TRP A 368 -17.86 -32.54 -7.76
N THR A 369 -18.08 -32.67 -6.47
CA THR A 369 -18.64 -33.85 -5.82
C THR A 369 -19.79 -33.46 -4.89
N GLY A 370 -20.89 -34.20 -4.94
CA GLY A 370 -22.06 -33.92 -4.10
C GLY A 370 -22.93 -32.76 -4.59
N LYS A 371 -23.89 -32.37 -3.75
CA LYS A 371 -24.79 -31.22 -3.95
C LYS A 371 -24.76 -30.35 -2.70
N LEU A 372 -25.10 -29.06 -2.85
CA LEU A 372 -25.28 -28.18 -1.70
C LEU A 372 -26.40 -28.73 -0.80
N PRO A 373 -26.24 -28.73 0.53
CA PRO A 373 -27.33 -29.11 1.43
C PRO A 373 -28.55 -28.21 1.21
N ASN A 374 -29.74 -28.78 1.38
CA ASN A 374 -30.97 -28.01 1.32
C ASN A 374 -30.97 -26.90 2.38
N ALA A 375 -31.69 -25.82 2.10
CA ALA A 375 -31.94 -24.79 3.09
C ALA A 375 -32.68 -25.37 4.31
N PRO A 376 -32.50 -24.78 5.51
CA PRO A 376 -33.31 -25.09 6.70
C PRO A 376 -34.82 -25.04 6.37
N GLY A 377 -35.62 -25.89 7.03
CA GLY A 377 -37.02 -26.19 6.67
C GLY A 377 -38.06 -25.08 6.89
N ASP A 378 -37.62 -23.83 7.06
CA ASP A 378 -38.40 -22.62 7.29
C ASP A 378 -38.73 -21.84 5.97
N ASP A 379 -38.43 -22.42 4.80
CA ASP A 379 -38.70 -21.92 3.42
C ASP A 379 -38.17 -20.52 3.06
N THR A 380 -37.54 -19.82 4.01
CA THR A 380 -37.07 -18.44 3.83
C THR A 380 -35.69 -18.43 3.16
N PRO A 381 -35.47 -17.65 2.09
CA PRO A 381 -34.15 -17.53 1.47
C PRO A 381 -33.08 -17.06 2.46
N VAL A 382 -31.91 -17.68 2.42
CA VAL A 382 -30.78 -17.37 3.32
C VAL A 382 -29.57 -16.90 2.51
N PHE A 383 -29.17 -15.66 2.72
CA PHE A 383 -27.94 -15.10 2.18
C PHE A 383 -26.74 -15.61 2.97
N VAL A 384 -25.66 -15.92 2.27
CA VAL A 384 -24.37 -16.27 2.87
C VAL A 384 -23.40 -15.13 2.62
N CYS A 385 -22.77 -14.67 3.69
CA CYS A 385 -21.81 -13.58 3.65
C CYS A 385 -20.59 -13.92 4.53
N TRP A 386 -19.51 -13.19 4.34
CA TRP A 386 -18.46 -13.04 5.34
C TRP A 386 -18.49 -11.62 5.89
N LEU A 387 -18.50 -11.47 7.21
CA LEU A 387 -18.30 -10.19 7.89
C LEU A 387 -17.02 -10.29 8.72
N ASN A 388 -16.02 -9.47 8.40
CA ASN A 388 -14.71 -9.48 9.05
C ASN A 388 -14.08 -10.88 9.11
N GLY A 389 -14.24 -11.66 8.03
CA GLY A 389 -13.70 -13.02 7.93
C GLY A 389 -14.48 -14.10 8.68
N ASN A 390 -15.60 -13.77 9.33
CA ASN A 390 -16.51 -14.74 9.94
C ASN A 390 -17.71 -15.02 9.01
N PRO A 391 -18.13 -16.28 8.83
CA PRO A 391 -19.29 -16.59 8.01
C PRO A 391 -20.56 -16.16 8.73
N VAL A 392 -21.47 -15.50 8.00
CA VAL A 392 -22.77 -15.03 8.50
C VAL A 392 -23.86 -15.49 7.54
N PHE A 393 -24.94 -15.99 8.11
CA PHE A 393 -26.14 -16.42 7.40
C PHE A 393 -27.26 -15.44 7.75
N VAL A 394 -27.79 -14.73 6.75
CA VAL A 394 -28.80 -13.68 6.94
C VAL A 394 -30.07 -14.08 6.22
N ARG A 395 -31.19 -14.20 6.94
CA ARG A 395 -32.49 -14.53 6.32
C ARG A 395 -33.08 -13.30 5.62
N ASP A 396 -33.98 -13.56 4.68
CA ASP A 396 -34.81 -12.51 4.07
C ASP A 396 -35.50 -11.65 5.15
N GLY A 397 -35.43 -10.33 4.97
CA GLY A 397 -35.96 -9.32 5.89
C GLY A 397 -35.09 -9.01 7.11
N GLU A 398 -34.05 -9.79 7.41
CA GLU A 398 -33.18 -9.54 8.57
C GLU A 398 -32.26 -8.31 8.36
N THR A 399 -31.60 -7.91 9.45
CA THR A 399 -30.62 -6.81 9.45
C THR A 399 -29.27 -7.32 9.95
N LEU A 400 -28.25 -7.18 9.12
CA LEU A 400 -26.84 -7.39 9.47
C LEU A 400 -26.26 -6.11 10.07
N ASN A 401 -25.80 -6.18 11.32
CA ASN A 401 -25.18 -5.04 12.00
C ASN A 401 -23.67 -5.02 11.76
N ALA A 402 -23.15 -3.87 11.36
CA ALA A 402 -21.74 -3.64 11.09
C ALA A 402 -21.27 -2.29 11.65
N VAL A 403 -19.96 -2.08 11.63
CA VAL A 403 -19.29 -0.84 12.00
C VAL A 403 -18.49 -0.33 10.81
N LEU A 404 -18.36 0.99 10.69
CA LEU A 404 -17.59 1.65 9.63
C LEU A 404 -16.22 0.97 9.46
N GLY A 405 -15.90 0.66 8.20
CA GLY A 405 -14.66 0.01 7.79
C GLY A 405 -14.60 -1.50 7.98
N ASP A 406 -15.67 -2.14 8.47
CA ASP A 406 -15.84 -3.60 8.42
C ASP A 406 -15.83 -4.10 6.97
N GLN A 407 -15.39 -5.34 6.78
CA GLN A 407 -15.27 -6.00 5.48
C GLN A 407 -16.44 -6.96 5.27
N LEU A 408 -17.24 -6.74 4.24
CA LEU A 408 -18.33 -7.62 3.81
C LEU A 408 -17.97 -8.29 2.48
N ILE A 409 -18.15 -9.61 2.40
CA ILE A 409 -18.11 -10.36 1.14
C ILE A 409 -19.44 -11.08 1.00
N LEU A 410 -20.13 -10.85 -0.12
CA LEU A 410 -21.36 -11.57 -0.45
C LEU A 410 -21.01 -12.87 -1.19
N GLU A 411 -21.49 -14.03 -0.73
CA GLU A 411 -21.13 -15.32 -1.32
C GLU A 411 -22.20 -15.93 -2.22
N GLY A 412 -23.48 -15.72 -1.89
CA GLY A 412 -24.60 -16.30 -2.62
C GLY A 412 -25.75 -16.65 -1.69
N MET A 413 -26.59 -17.59 -2.15
CA MET A 413 -27.74 -18.10 -1.41
C MET A 413 -27.48 -19.53 -0.93
N TRP A 414 -27.76 -19.81 0.34
CA TRP A 414 -27.65 -21.17 0.86
C TRP A 414 -28.76 -22.06 0.29
N GLY A 415 -28.39 -23.25 -0.18
CA GLY A 415 -29.31 -24.21 -0.79
C GLY A 415 -29.75 -23.89 -2.23
N SER A 416 -29.24 -22.82 -2.85
CA SER A 416 -29.54 -22.49 -4.24
C SER A 416 -28.59 -23.17 -5.22
N ASP A 417 -29.12 -23.57 -6.37
CA ASP A 417 -28.36 -24.09 -7.53
C ASP A 417 -28.33 -23.10 -8.71
N LEU A 418 -28.91 -21.91 -8.53
CA LEU A 418 -28.88 -20.84 -9.52
C LEU A 418 -27.54 -20.11 -9.52
N LYS A 419 -27.24 -19.46 -10.64
CA LYS A 419 -26.16 -18.49 -10.73
C LYS A 419 -26.65 -17.16 -10.15
N GLU A 420 -26.33 -16.90 -8.89
CA GLU A 420 -26.89 -15.80 -8.13
C GLU A 420 -26.39 -14.45 -8.62
N VAL A 421 -27.27 -13.44 -8.56
CA VAL A 421 -26.96 -12.02 -8.72
C VAL A 421 -27.36 -11.34 -7.44
N ILE A 422 -26.38 -10.88 -6.66
CA ILE A 422 -26.61 -10.22 -5.38
C ILE A 422 -26.00 -8.82 -5.43
N ASN A 423 -26.82 -7.83 -5.10
CA ASN A 423 -26.54 -6.40 -5.26
C ASN A 423 -26.61 -5.69 -3.91
N LEU A 424 -25.52 -5.05 -3.47
CA LEU A 424 -25.57 -4.08 -2.38
C LEU A 424 -25.94 -2.72 -2.96
N LYS A 425 -27.18 -2.28 -2.73
CA LYS A 425 -27.65 -0.98 -3.20
C LYS A 425 -26.80 0.13 -2.62
N GLY A 426 -26.25 0.98 -3.50
CA GLY A 426 -25.33 2.05 -3.14
C GLY A 426 -23.87 1.74 -3.48
N PHE A 427 -23.50 0.47 -3.63
CA PHE A 427 -22.17 0.03 -3.99
C PHE A 427 -22.07 -0.33 -5.48
N VAL A 428 -20.86 -0.28 -6.02
CA VAL A 428 -20.58 -0.71 -7.40
C VAL A 428 -19.22 -1.39 -7.41
N ALA A 429 -19.22 -2.72 -7.49
CA ALA A 429 -17.98 -3.50 -7.58
C ALA A 429 -17.12 -3.16 -8.80
N ILE A 430 -17.77 -3.00 -9.97
CA ILE A 430 -17.10 -2.76 -11.26
C ILE A 430 -17.69 -1.50 -11.92
N PRO A 431 -17.08 -0.32 -11.73
CA PRO A 431 -17.64 0.97 -12.16
C PRO A 431 -17.98 1.08 -13.65
N TRP A 432 -17.22 0.43 -14.52
CA TRP A 432 -17.41 0.46 -15.98
C TRP A 432 -18.36 -0.63 -16.50
N ALA A 433 -18.79 -1.55 -15.65
CA ALA A 433 -19.68 -2.66 -16.01
C ALA A 433 -20.65 -2.95 -14.85
N ASN A 434 -21.46 -1.95 -14.48
CA ASN A 434 -22.44 -2.09 -13.41
C ASN A 434 -23.62 -2.96 -13.87
N ASN A 435 -23.57 -4.24 -13.53
CA ASN A 435 -24.60 -5.25 -13.79
C ASN A 435 -25.33 -5.68 -12.51
N GLY A 436 -25.16 -4.93 -11.40
CA GLY A 436 -25.72 -5.27 -10.09
C GLY A 436 -25.08 -6.49 -9.41
N GLN A 437 -23.97 -7.03 -9.94
CA GLN A 437 -23.30 -8.19 -9.36
C GLN A 437 -22.14 -7.75 -8.45
N ASP A 438 -22.32 -7.93 -7.14
CA ASP A 438 -21.29 -7.64 -6.14
C ASP A 438 -20.72 -8.90 -5.47
N LEU A 439 -21.14 -10.10 -5.88
CA LEU A 439 -20.64 -11.36 -5.31
C LEU A 439 -19.11 -11.48 -5.35
N GLY A 440 -18.55 -11.91 -4.23
CA GLY A 440 -17.13 -12.22 -4.07
C GLY A 440 -16.20 -11.02 -3.98
N TRP A 441 -16.67 -9.80 -4.23
CA TRP A 441 -15.89 -8.59 -4.03
C TRP A 441 -15.78 -8.25 -2.55
N GLU A 442 -14.61 -7.78 -2.12
CA GLU A 442 -14.45 -7.23 -0.78
C GLU A 442 -15.05 -5.82 -0.73
N ILE A 443 -16.12 -5.68 0.05
CA ILE A 443 -16.82 -4.42 0.28
C ILE A 443 -16.34 -3.87 1.62
N ILE A 444 -15.62 -2.76 1.59
CA ILE A 444 -15.36 -1.99 2.82
C ILE A 444 -16.60 -1.15 3.10
N LEU A 445 -17.24 -1.41 4.24
CA LEU A 445 -18.47 -0.75 4.67
C LEU A 445 -18.16 0.68 5.14
N ASP A 446 -18.11 1.58 4.17
CA ASP A 446 -17.86 3.02 4.34
C ASP A 446 -18.98 3.77 3.60
N PRO A 447 -20.03 4.23 4.30
CA PRO A 447 -21.18 4.90 3.69
C PRO A 447 -20.82 6.11 2.85
N ASP A 448 -19.71 6.80 3.14
CA ASP A 448 -19.24 7.96 2.38
C ASP A 448 -18.73 7.59 0.99
N ASN A 449 -18.43 6.30 0.76
CA ASN A 449 -18.07 5.74 -0.54
C ASN A 449 -19.29 5.22 -1.32
N PHE A 450 -20.47 5.15 -0.69
CA PHE A 450 -21.66 4.62 -1.35
C PHE A 450 -22.48 5.74 -1.99
N LEU A 451 -23.29 5.38 -2.98
CA LEU A 451 -24.25 6.30 -3.58
C LEU A 451 -25.35 6.63 -2.56
N SER A 452 -25.29 7.85 -2.03
CA SER A 452 -26.12 8.31 -0.90
C SER A 452 -27.63 8.24 -1.13
N HIS A 453 -28.11 8.27 -2.37
CA HIS A 453 -29.55 8.14 -2.68
C HIS A 453 -30.12 6.75 -2.44
N TYR A 454 -29.28 5.73 -2.23
CA TYR A 454 -29.70 4.39 -1.77
C TYR A 454 -29.67 4.24 -0.25
N ALA A 455 -29.15 5.24 0.48
CA ALA A 455 -29.11 5.19 1.93
C ALA A 455 -30.53 5.29 2.52
N LEU A 456 -30.81 4.44 3.48
CA LEU A 456 -32.05 4.37 4.23
C LEU A 456 -31.82 4.80 5.68
N LYS A 457 -32.90 5.18 6.36
CA LYS A 457 -32.87 5.42 7.81
C LYS A 457 -32.72 4.07 8.53
N SER A 458 -31.81 4.04 9.50
CA SER A 458 -31.70 2.94 10.46
C SER A 458 -32.42 3.32 11.76
N ASP A 459 -32.90 2.30 12.48
CA ASP A 459 -33.43 2.44 13.83
C ASP A 459 -32.31 2.59 14.88
N HIS A 460 -31.05 2.30 14.50
CA HIS A 460 -29.88 2.52 15.33
C HIS A 460 -29.36 3.97 15.19
N PRO A 461 -29.21 4.71 16.31
CA PRO A 461 -28.72 6.08 16.27
C PRO A 461 -27.37 6.20 15.53
N GLY A 462 -27.32 7.11 14.55
CA GLY A 462 -26.11 7.39 13.77
C GLY A 462 -25.76 6.36 12.70
N ALA A 463 -26.47 5.23 12.61
CA ALA A 463 -26.21 4.23 11.59
C ALA A 463 -26.82 4.61 10.23
N THR A 464 -26.12 4.24 9.17
CA THR A 464 -26.64 4.34 7.79
C THR A 464 -27.03 2.95 7.31
N ARG A 465 -28.27 2.80 6.83
CA ARG A 465 -28.81 1.52 6.35
C ARG A 465 -28.71 1.42 4.84
N PHE A 466 -28.30 0.26 4.33
CA PHE A 466 -28.37 -0.09 2.91
C PHE A 466 -29.07 -1.43 2.72
N ARG A 467 -29.63 -1.67 1.53
CA ARG A 467 -30.33 -2.92 1.20
C ARG A 467 -29.45 -3.79 0.33
N VAL A 468 -29.30 -5.06 0.69
CA VAL A 468 -28.75 -6.10 -0.17
C VAL A 468 -29.92 -6.85 -0.80
N VAL A 469 -29.93 -7.00 -2.12
CA VAL A 469 -31.05 -7.54 -2.89
C VAL A 469 -30.57 -8.70 -3.75
N ARG A 470 -31.37 -9.76 -3.80
CA ARG A 470 -31.24 -10.83 -4.79
C ARG A 470 -31.93 -10.40 -6.08
N GLU A 471 -31.15 -10.23 -7.14
CA GLU A 471 -31.61 -9.85 -8.48
C GLU A 471 -31.48 -11.00 -9.49
N THR A 472 -31.35 -12.22 -8.97
CA THR A 472 -31.18 -13.46 -9.74
C THR A 472 -32.40 -13.72 -10.64
N PRO A 473 -32.22 -13.77 -11.98
CA PRO A 473 -33.33 -14.01 -12.90
C PRO A 473 -34.06 -15.33 -12.62
N GLY A 474 -35.39 -15.26 -12.53
CA GLY A 474 -36.25 -16.44 -12.30
C GLY A 474 -36.30 -16.94 -10.86
N ALA A 475 -35.60 -16.27 -9.92
CA ALA A 475 -35.63 -16.60 -8.52
C ALA A 475 -36.66 -15.77 -7.74
N PRO A 476 -37.17 -16.26 -6.59
CA PRO A 476 -37.96 -15.43 -5.68
C PRO A 476 -37.17 -14.22 -5.20
N GLU A 477 -37.85 -13.06 -5.13
CA GLU A 477 -37.28 -11.86 -4.52
C GLU A 477 -36.91 -12.13 -3.06
N ALA A 478 -35.74 -11.66 -2.67
CA ALA A 478 -35.25 -11.71 -1.29
C ALA A 478 -34.32 -10.54 -1.07
N SER A 479 -34.23 -10.06 0.17
CA SER A 479 -33.34 -8.98 0.56
C SER A 479 -33.06 -8.97 2.05
N PHE A 480 -31.94 -8.38 2.45
CA PHE A 480 -31.68 -8.04 3.84
C PHE A 480 -31.12 -6.62 3.95
N TYR A 481 -31.03 -6.10 5.16
CA TYR A 481 -30.45 -4.78 5.43
C TYR A 481 -29.06 -4.88 6.03
N VAL A 482 -28.19 -3.93 5.73
CA VAL A 482 -26.91 -3.73 6.43
C VAL A 482 -26.96 -2.40 7.14
N ASP A 483 -26.85 -2.43 8.47
CA ASP A 483 -26.78 -1.24 9.32
C ASP A 483 -25.32 -0.94 9.67
N ILE A 484 -24.78 0.15 9.13
CA ILE A 484 -23.39 0.54 9.31
C ILE A 484 -23.32 1.66 10.35
N ARG A 485 -22.84 1.33 11.55
CA ARG A 485 -22.65 2.30 12.64
C ARG A 485 -21.31 3.03 12.50
N PRO A 486 -21.20 4.30 12.91
CA PRO A 486 -19.91 4.99 12.99
C PRO A 486 -18.95 4.24 13.92
N ARG A 487 -17.66 4.19 13.55
CA ARG A 487 -16.63 3.65 14.42
C ARG A 487 -16.27 4.67 15.49
N THR A 488 -16.40 4.27 16.74
CA THR A 488 -16.07 5.12 17.90
C THR A 488 -14.92 4.47 18.66
N VAL A 489 -13.78 5.16 18.72
CA VAL A 489 -12.64 4.76 19.54
C VAL A 489 -12.96 5.12 21.00
N LEU A 490 -12.79 4.16 21.89
CA LEU A 490 -13.17 4.27 23.30
C LEU A 490 -11.95 4.57 24.18
N ALA A 491 -10.83 3.89 23.93
CA ALA A 491 -9.61 4.03 24.72
C ALA A 491 -8.38 3.57 23.93
N LEU A 492 -7.20 3.97 24.40
CA LEU A 492 -5.93 3.39 24.04
C LEU A 492 -5.41 2.56 25.20
N ARG A 493 -4.83 1.41 24.89
CA ARG A 493 -4.13 0.57 25.85
C ARG A 493 -2.62 0.73 25.63
N LEU A 494 -1.93 1.20 26.66
CA LEU A 494 -0.49 1.47 26.65
C LEU A 494 0.20 0.67 27.75
N GLY A 495 1.44 0.24 27.54
CA GLY A 495 2.33 -0.24 28.60
C GLY A 495 3.28 0.88 29.04
N ASP A 496 3.51 1.04 30.34
CA ASP A 496 4.58 1.92 30.83
C ASP A 496 5.95 1.19 30.94
N ARG A 497 7.00 1.93 31.28
CA ARG A 497 8.36 1.40 31.49
C ARG A 497 8.48 0.32 32.57
N HIS A 498 7.47 0.16 33.42
CA HIS A 498 7.41 -0.85 34.48
C HIS A 498 6.52 -2.05 34.08
N GLY A 499 6.00 -2.07 32.85
CA GLY A 499 5.09 -3.10 32.34
C GLY A 499 3.67 -2.98 32.90
N GLN A 500 3.29 -1.82 33.46
CA GLN A 500 1.91 -1.58 33.89
C GLN A 500 1.04 -1.16 32.71
N ASN A 501 -0.13 -1.78 32.61
CA ASN A 501 -1.12 -1.43 31.60
C ASN A 501 -1.86 -0.16 32.00
N LEU A 502 -1.80 0.84 31.14
CA LEU A 502 -2.52 2.10 31.21
C LEU A 502 -3.66 2.07 30.21
N LEU A 503 -4.88 2.31 30.69
CA LEU A 503 -6.05 2.52 29.85
C LEU A 503 -6.35 4.01 29.75
N ILE A 504 -6.08 4.59 28.59
CA ILE A 504 -6.24 6.01 28.33
C ILE A 504 -7.58 6.24 27.64
N PRO A 505 -8.56 6.91 28.27
CA PRO A 505 -9.82 7.22 27.61
C PRO A 505 -9.57 8.09 26.38
N TRP A 506 -10.18 7.72 25.26
CA TRP A 506 -9.98 8.42 24.00
C TRP A 506 -10.82 9.70 23.96
N ASN A 507 -10.17 10.80 23.60
CA ASN A 507 -10.84 12.08 23.36
C ASN A 507 -10.25 12.71 22.08
N ALA A 508 -10.94 12.52 20.95
CA ALA A 508 -10.51 13.08 19.68
C ALA A 508 -10.47 14.62 19.74
N GLY A 509 -9.35 15.21 19.30
CA GLY A 509 -9.06 16.65 19.42
C GLY A 509 -8.62 17.09 20.81
N GLY A 510 -8.67 16.22 21.81
CA GLY A 510 -8.31 16.51 23.19
C GLY A 510 -6.82 16.36 23.48
N SER A 511 -6.48 16.63 24.74
CA SER A 511 -5.15 16.39 25.31
C SER A 511 -5.21 15.45 26.50
N TYR A 512 -4.26 14.53 26.61
CA TYR A 512 -4.08 13.67 27.77
C TYR A 512 -2.70 13.90 28.38
N ARG A 513 -2.63 13.96 29.72
CA ARG A 513 -1.37 14.16 30.45
C ARG A 513 -0.82 12.81 30.89
N LEU A 514 0.43 12.55 30.51
CA LEU A 514 1.20 11.41 31.00
C LEU A 514 2.44 11.92 31.76
N PRO A 515 3.00 11.14 32.69
CA PRO A 515 4.37 11.36 33.14
C PRO A 515 5.34 11.38 31.96
N GLU A 516 6.42 12.13 32.06
CA GLU A 516 7.51 12.04 31.09
C GLU A 516 8.08 10.62 31.07
N GLY A 517 8.24 10.05 29.88
CA GLY A 517 8.76 8.69 29.74
C GLY A 517 8.44 8.02 28.41
N GLU A 518 8.83 6.75 28.35
CA GLU A 518 8.60 5.85 27.23
C GLU A 518 7.39 4.95 27.51
N TYR A 519 6.55 4.80 26.50
CA TYR A 519 5.31 4.04 26.54
C TYR A 519 5.26 3.08 25.35
N VAL A 520 4.78 1.87 25.58
CA VAL A 520 4.54 0.87 24.54
C VAL A 520 3.08 0.98 24.10
N PHE A 521 2.84 1.08 22.80
CA PHE A 521 1.48 0.97 22.26
C PHE A 521 1.04 -0.48 22.22
N GLU A 522 -0.05 -0.83 22.90
CA GLU A 522 -0.59 -2.20 22.87
C GLU A 522 -1.76 -2.31 21.90
N SER A 523 -2.76 -1.42 22.01
CA SER A 523 -3.91 -1.43 21.10
C SER A 523 -4.75 -0.16 21.22
N ALA A 524 -5.61 0.07 20.23
CA ALA A 524 -6.72 1.00 20.32
C ALA A 524 -8.03 0.20 20.33
N TRP A 525 -8.96 0.55 21.23
CA TRP A 525 -10.23 -0.15 21.40
C TRP A 525 -11.37 0.66 20.80
N SER A 526 -12.32 -0.02 20.15
CA SER A 526 -13.52 0.62 19.58
C SER A 526 -14.80 -0.17 19.86
N ASN A 527 -15.93 0.33 19.34
CA ASN A 527 -17.19 -0.40 19.28
C ASN A 527 -17.22 -1.55 18.24
N GLY A 528 -16.06 -1.94 17.70
CA GLY A 528 -15.86 -3.05 16.79
C GLY A 528 -14.46 -3.65 16.96
N PRO A 529 -14.05 -4.59 16.09
CA PRO A 529 -12.77 -5.28 16.21
C PRO A 529 -11.55 -4.34 16.20
N ASP A 530 -10.54 -4.66 17.00
CA ASP A 530 -9.32 -3.84 17.18
C ASP A 530 -8.43 -3.82 15.93
N ASP A 531 -8.47 -4.89 15.11
CA ASP A 531 -7.75 -5.01 13.84
C ASP A 531 -8.25 -4.03 12.74
N LYS A 532 -9.29 -3.25 13.06
CA LYS A 532 -9.82 -2.19 12.20
C LYS A 532 -9.26 -0.81 12.53
N LEU A 533 -8.31 -0.72 13.45
CA LEU A 533 -7.63 0.51 13.81
C LEU A 533 -6.13 0.42 13.54
N VAL A 534 -5.55 1.54 13.11
CA VAL A 534 -4.10 1.72 13.07
C VAL A 534 -3.77 3.03 13.77
N ALA A 535 -2.70 3.04 14.57
CA ALA A 535 -2.19 4.23 15.22
C ALA A 535 -1.00 4.80 14.45
N THR A 536 -0.86 6.12 14.47
CA THR A 536 0.31 6.82 13.95
C THR A 536 0.78 7.87 14.95
N THR A 537 2.08 8.09 15.04
CA THR A 537 2.68 9.19 15.82
C THR A 537 3.32 10.19 14.87
N GLY A 538 2.69 11.37 14.76
CA GLY A 538 3.01 12.30 13.67
C GLY A 538 2.93 11.58 12.31
N ASP A 539 4.09 11.39 11.70
CA ASP A 539 4.22 10.92 10.32
C ASP A 539 4.59 9.43 10.24
N ARG A 540 4.71 8.72 11.37
CA ARG A 540 5.10 7.30 11.42
C ARG A 540 3.97 6.39 11.86
N PRO A 541 3.83 5.18 11.28
CA PRO A 541 2.97 4.16 11.85
C PRO A 541 3.49 3.76 13.23
N LEU A 542 2.56 3.39 14.12
CA LEU A 542 2.84 2.89 15.46
C LEU A 542 2.21 1.50 15.59
N ASP A 543 3.04 0.47 15.43
CA ASP A 543 2.61 -0.93 15.52
C ASP A 543 2.42 -1.38 16.97
N GLU A 544 1.64 -2.43 17.17
CA GLU A 544 1.52 -3.10 18.47
C GLU A 544 2.90 -3.55 18.97
N GLY A 545 3.20 -3.22 20.23
CA GLY A 545 4.48 -3.47 20.87
C GLY A 545 5.56 -2.42 20.59
N GLN A 546 5.31 -1.42 19.74
CA GLN A 546 6.27 -0.33 19.52
C GLN A 546 6.20 0.73 20.62
N SER A 547 7.38 1.20 21.01
CA SER A 547 7.51 2.30 21.96
C SER A 547 7.41 3.67 21.30
N PHE A 548 6.88 4.63 22.04
CA PHE A 548 6.97 6.06 21.76
C PHE A 548 7.30 6.85 23.03
N LYS A 549 7.81 8.07 22.88
CA LYS A 549 8.19 8.94 24.00
C LYS A 549 7.22 10.10 24.16
N VAL A 550 6.97 10.46 25.41
CA VAL A 550 6.26 11.68 25.79
C VAL A 550 7.22 12.52 26.63
N ASP A 551 7.70 13.62 26.04
CA ASP A 551 8.74 14.47 26.62
C ASP A 551 8.20 15.83 27.09
N TYR A 552 8.86 16.43 28.07
CA TYR A 552 8.49 17.77 28.53
C TYR A 552 8.72 18.83 27.45
N GLY A 553 7.71 19.68 27.23
CA GLY A 553 7.76 20.74 26.21
C GLY A 553 7.60 20.26 24.76
N ALA A 554 7.43 18.95 24.51
CA ALA A 554 7.22 18.38 23.18
C ALA A 554 5.91 17.59 23.13
N PRO A 555 4.76 18.24 22.83
CA PRO A 555 3.48 17.56 22.69
C PRO A 555 3.52 16.52 21.56
N LEU A 556 3.14 15.29 21.88
CA LEU A 556 3.07 14.18 20.92
C LEU A 556 1.64 14.05 20.38
N LYS A 557 1.48 14.07 19.06
CA LYS A 557 0.18 13.78 18.42
C LYS A 557 0.11 12.30 18.07
N LEU A 558 -0.88 11.60 18.64
CA LEU A 558 -1.23 10.24 18.26
C LEU A 558 -2.55 10.27 17.50
N THR A 559 -2.54 9.80 16.26
CA THR A 559 -3.72 9.72 15.40
C THR A 559 -4.16 8.26 15.29
N VAL A 560 -5.45 8.02 15.47
CA VAL A 560 -6.07 6.73 15.18
C VAL A 560 -6.79 6.84 13.84
N ARG A 561 -6.55 5.87 12.97
CA ARG A 561 -7.07 5.79 11.60
C ARG A 561 -7.79 4.46 11.38
N GLN A 562 -8.69 4.44 10.42
CA GLN A 562 -9.37 3.23 9.97
C GLN A 562 -8.38 2.32 9.23
N ALA A 563 -8.14 1.10 9.70
CA ALA A 563 -7.10 0.23 9.13
C ALA A 563 -7.38 -0.18 7.66
N THR A 564 -8.65 -0.27 7.27
CA THR A 564 -9.10 -0.72 5.94
C THR A 564 -9.14 0.37 4.87
N THR A 565 -9.10 1.65 5.27
CA THR A 565 -9.13 2.80 4.33
C THR A 565 -8.01 3.81 4.59
N PHE A 566 -7.34 3.73 5.74
CA PHE A 566 -6.40 4.73 6.24
C PHE A 566 -7.01 6.13 6.44
N GLY A 567 -8.34 6.22 6.51
CA GLY A 567 -9.06 7.46 6.85
C GLY A 567 -8.89 7.83 8.32
N ASP A 568 -8.83 9.13 8.62
CA ASP A 568 -8.70 9.61 10.00
C ASP A 568 -9.96 9.32 10.81
N ILE A 569 -9.78 8.82 12.03
CA ILE A 569 -10.86 8.72 13.03
C ILE A 569 -10.71 9.82 14.07
N GLY A 570 -9.48 10.13 14.49
CA GLY A 570 -9.21 11.27 15.36
C GLY A 570 -7.76 11.35 15.78
N THR A 571 -7.37 12.50 16.32
CA THR A 571 -6.04 12.74 16.88
C THR A 571 -6.16 13.18 18.32
N MET A 572 -5.35 12.62 19.22
CA MET A 572 -5.23 13.04 20.62
C MET A 572 -3.80 13.49 20.91
N THR A 573 -3.64 14.55 21.69
CA THR A 573 -2.32 15.09 22.02
C THR A 573 -1.87 14.62 23.41
N PHE A 574 -0.76 13.92 23.49
CA PHE A 574 -0.10 13.58 24.74
C PHE A 574 0.85 14.71 25.16
N THR A 575 0.78 15.09 26.42
CA THR A 575 1.67 16.10 27.01
C THR A 575 2.29 15.54 28.28
N ALA A 576 3.58 15.79 28.47
CA ALA A 576 4.22 15.46 29.73
C ALA A 576 3.79 16.46 30.81
N SER A 577 3.44 15.94 31.99
CA SER A 577 3.38 16.78 33.19
C SER A 577 4.80 17.10 33.65
N GLY A 578 5.16 18.38 33.68
CA GLY A 578 6.42 18.79 34.31
C GLY A 578 6.40 18.40 35.78
N LEU A 579 7.50 17.84 36.28
CA LEU A 579 7.78 17.81 37.71
C LEU A 579 7.88 19.27 38.20
N ALA A 580 6.73 19.86 38.55
CA ALA A 580 6.74 20.94 39.51
C ALA A 580 7.22 20.31 40.82
N SER A 581 8.47 20.63 41.17
CA SER A 581 9.01 20.69 42.53
C SER A 581 7.97 20.40 43.61
N ARG A 582 7.92 19.15 44.10
CA ARG A 582 7.31 18.86 45.40
C ARG A 582 8.34 19.01 46.49
#